data_AF-A0A197SGX2-F1
#
_entry.id   AF-A0A197SGX2-F1
#
_cell.length_a   1.000
_cell.length_b   1.000
_cell.length_c   1.000
_cell.angle_alpha   90.00
_cell.angle_beta   90.00
_cell.angle_gamma   90.00
#
_symmetry.space_group_name_H-M   'P 1'
#
loop_
_entity.id
_entity.type
_entity.pdbx_description
1 polymer ?
#
loop_
_entity_poly.entity_id
_entity_poly.type
_entity_poly.pdbx_seq_one_letter_code
_entity_poly.pdbx_strand_id
1 'polypeptide(L)'
;MSDVPDVLGGDVVALLGEAVEARFGLVLPELARRVQAAPEASPAATHLVHWYGLLAQAQEVLEKAEDALVAALETAVGEGLDDPVMDLAQQVNTAVELRDARAATVRFLLEAPVEQTRSRPRPVPRVSTTLPAAAPAQPARIRGALR
;
A
#
# COMPACT_ATOMS: atom_id res chain seq x y z
N MET A 1 -21.66 -9.75 32.76
CA MET A 1 -21.62 -9.21 31.38
C MET A 1 -20.72 -7.99 31.44
N SER A 2 -19.48 -8.13 30.99
CA SER A 2 -18.54 -7.01 30.91
C SER A 2 -18.77 -6.35 29.56
N ASP A 3 -19.26 -5.12 29.59
CA ASP A 3 -19.39 -4.26 28.42
C ASP A 3 -17.99 -3.77 28.08
N VAL A 4 -17.27 -4.55 27.27
CA VAL A 4 -16.02 -4.12 26.67
C VAL A 4 -16.43 -3.15 25.58
N PRO A 5 -16.11 -1.85 25.71
CA PRO A 5 -16.62 -0.87 24.79
C PRO A 5 -16.01 -1.18 23.41
N ASP A 6 -16.86 -1.24 22.39
CA ASP A 6 -16.57 -1.57 20.98
C ASP A 6 -15.67 -0.52 20.27
N VAL A 7 -14.92 0.26 21.06
CA VAL A 7 -14.01 1.33 20.62
C VAL A 7 -12.64 0.79 20.21
N LEU A 8 -12.38 -0.50 20.37
CA LEU A 8 -11.15 -1.15 19.88
C LEU A 8 -11.35 -1.83 18.51
N GLY A 9 -12.58 -1.90 18.00
CA GLY A 9 -12.94 -2.52 16.72
C GLY A 9 -13.41 -1.54 15.65
N GLY A 10 -13.26 -0.22 15.87
CA GLY A 10 -13.66 0.81 14.91
C GLY A 10 -12.95 0.61 13.57
N ASP A 11 -13.74 0.49 12.51
CA ASP A 11 -13.29 0.38 11.11
C ASP A 11 -12.08 1.29 10.88
N VAL A 12 -10.95 0.68 10.49
CA VAL A 12 -9.67 1.37 10.26
C VAL A 12 -9.84 2.52 9.27
N VAL A 13 -10.77 2.39 8.31
CA VAL A 13 -11.11 3.43 7.34
C VAL A 13 -11.81 4.61 8.01
N ALA A 14 -12.74 4.37 8.93
CA ALA A 14 -13.42 5.42 9.69
C ALA A 14 -12.44 6.15 10.62
N LEU A 15 -11.65 5.41 11.40
CA LEU A 15 -10.67 5.98 12.32
C LEU A 15 -9.65 6.87 11.60
N LEU A 16 -9.09 6.38 10.50
CA LEU A 16 -8.14 7.17 9.70
C LEU A 16 -8.83 8.30 8.95
N GLY A 17 -10.11 8.15 8.60
CA GLY A 17 -10.92 9.21 8.01
C GLY A 17 -11.06 10.38 8.96
N GLU A 18 -11.48 10.12 10.21
CA GLU A 18 -11.57 11.14 11.26
C GLU A 18 -10.24 11.85 11.50
N ALA A 19 -9.12 11.12 11.49
CA ALA A 19 -7.80 11.70 11.64
C ALA A 19 -7.40 12.60 10.45
N VAL A 20 -7.77 12.24 9.22
CA VAL A 20 -7.60 13.09 8.03
C VAL A 20 -8.43 14.36 8.16
N GLU A 21 -9.70 14.23 8.54
CA GLU A 21 -10.60 15.38 8.71
C GLU A 21 -10.10 16.33 9.79
N ALA A 22 -9.66 15.79 10.93
CA ALA A 22 -9.07 16.56 12.02
C ALA A 22 -7.82 17.33 11.59
N ARG A 23 -6.96 16.73 10.74
CA ARG A 23 -5.74 17.38 10.23
C ARG A 23 -6.03 18.58 9.35
N PHE A 24 -7.07 18.53 8.53
CA PHE A 24 -7.39 19.57 7.55
C PHE A 24 -8.54 20.49 7.97
N GLY A 25 -9.27 20.15 9.02
CA GLY A 25 -10.46 20.90 9.46
C GLY A 25 -11.61 20.86 8.45
N LEU A 26 -11.65 19.83 7.60
CA LEU A 26 -12.64 19.65 6.54
C LEU A 26 -13.09 18.20 6.49
N VAL A 27 -14.37 17.99 6.27
CA VAL A 27 -14.90 16.65 5.99
C VAL A 27 -14.33 16.10 4.67
N LEU A 28 -14.14 14.79 4.59
CA LEU A 28 -13.49 14.11 3.47
C LEU A 28 -14.08 14.46 2.08
N PRO A 29 -15.40 14.53 1.89
CA PRO A 29 -15.97 14.91 0.58
C PRO A 29 -15.60 16.33 0.16
N GLU A 30 -15.57 17.27 1.11
CA GLU A 30 -15.19 18.66 0.83
C GLU A 30 -13.68 18.77 0.58
N LEU A 31 -12.87 18.06 1.36
CA LEU A 31 -11.43 17.98 1.13
C LEU A 31 -11.11 17.41 -0.27
N ALA A 32 -11.79 16.34 -0.68
CA ALA A 32 -11.62 15.72 -1.99
C ALA A 32 -12.00 16.69 -3.13
N ARG A 33 -13.12 17.42 -2.99
CA ARG A 33 -13.50 18.46 -3.96
C ARG A 33 -12.45 19.55 -4.09
N ARG A 34 -11.89 20.03 -2.98
CA ARG A 34 -10.84 21.07 -3.00
C ARG A 34 -9.56 20.58 -3.66
N VAL A 35 -9.13 19.36 -3.34
CA VAL A 35 -7.98 18.72 -3.98
C VAL A 35 -8.21 18.56 -5.48
N GLN A 36 -9.40 18.16 -5.93
CA GLN A 36 -9.71 18.05 -7.35
C GLN A 36 -9.70 19.41 -8.06
N ALA A 37 -10.19 20.47 -7.42
CA ALA A 37 -10.23 21.81 -7.99
C ALA A 37 -8.85 22.47 -8.08
N ALA A 38 -7.97 22.21 -7.09
CA ALA A 38 -6.65 22.83 -7.01
C ALA A 38 -5.61 21.87 -6.38
N PRO A 39 -5.16 20.83 -7.10
CA PRO A 39 -4.29 19.79 -6.54
C PRO A 39 -2.92 20.32 -6.08
N GLU A 40 -2.41 21.37 -6.72
CA GLU A 40 -1.12 21.99 -6.40
C GLU A 40 -1.17 22.91 -5.16
N ALA A 41 -2.37 23.29 -4.70
CA ALA A 41 -2.52 24.18 -3.55
C ALA A 41 -2.10 23.50 -2.23
N SER A 42 -2.22 22.18 -2.15
CA SER A 42 -1.78 21.39 -1.00
C SER A 42 -1.36 19.98 -1.44
N PRO A 43 -0.07 19.76 -1.79
CA PRO A 43 0.44 18.43 -2.14
C PRO A 43 0.21 17.40 -1.03
N ALA A 44 0.23 17.85 0.23
CA ALA A 44 -0.07 17.02 1.40
C ALA A 44 -1.50 16.47 1.37
N ALA A 45 -2.48 17.35 1.14
CA ALA A 45 -3.89 16.97 1.05
C ALA A 45 -4.13 16.05 -0.14
N THR A 46 -3.51 16.36 -1.28
CA THR A 46 -3.61 15.55 -2.50
C THR A 46 -3.13 14.12 -2.27
N HIS A 47 -1.96 13.94 -1.64
CA HIS A 47 -1.45 12.61 -1.32
C HIS A 47 -2.33 11.90 -0.28
N LEU A 48 -2.74 12.58 0.79
CA LEU A 48 -3.57 11.95 1.82
C LEU A 48 -4.93 11.49 1.28
N VAL A 49 -5.63 12.33 0.50
CA VAL A 49 -6.91 11.96 -0.12
C VAL A 49 -6.74 10.78 -1.08
N HIS A 50 -5.67 10.77 -1.88
CA HIS A 50 -5.39 9.65 -2.78
C HIS A 50 -5.19 8.33 -2.02
N TRP A 51 -4.30 8.34 -1.02
CA TRP A 51 -3.99 7.14 -0.23
C TRP A 51 -5.15 6.67 0.64
N TYR A 52 -5.96 7.61 1.15
CA TYR A 52 -7.21 7.29 1.84
C TYR A 52 -8.21 6.63 0.89
N GLY A 53 -8.34 7.12 -0.34
CA GLY A 53 -9.18 6.47 -1.36
C GLY A 53 -8.73 5.04 -1.69
N LEU A 54 -7.41 4.80 -1.76
CA LEU A 54 -6.86 3.44 -1.95
C LEU A 54 -7.10 2.53 -0.73
N LEU A 55 -7.08 3.08 0.49
CA LEU A 55 -7.44 2.35 1.70
C LEU A 55 -8.91 1.94 1.68
N ALA A 56 -9.83 2.86 1.34
CA ALA A 56 -11.26 2.55 1.24
C ALA A 56 -11.54 1.46 0.18
N GLN A 57 -10.85 1.50 -0.97
CA GLN A 57 -10.95 0.45 -1.98
C GLN A 57 -10.41 -0.90 -1.48
N ALA A 58 -9.31 -0.91 -0.73
CA ALA A 58 -8.76 -2.13 -0.15
C ALA A 58 -9.71 -2.74 0.90
N GLN A 59 -10.41 -1.92 1.67
CA GLN A 59 -11.44 -2.36 2.60
C GLN A 59 -12.62 -3.00 1.86
N GLU A 60 -13.11 -2.41 0.78
CA GLU A 60 -14.18 -3.02 -0.04
C GLU A 60 -13.75 -4.36 -0.65
N VAL A 61 -12.49 -4.50 -1.06
CA VAL A 61 -11.94 -5.77 -1.57
C VAL A 61 -11.88 -6.83 -0.46
N LEU A 62 -11.50 -6.44 0.75
CA LEU A 62 -11.49 -7.34 1.91
C LEU A 62 -12.89 -7.84 2.24
N GLU A 63 -13.87 -6.94 2.35
CA GLU A 63 -15.27 -7.29 2.64
C GLU A 63 -15.81 -8.29 1.61
N LYS A 64 -15.56 -8.07 0.32
CA LYS A 64 -15.98 -9.01 -0.73
C LYS A 64 -15.30 -10.37 -0.64
N ALA A 65 -14.02 -10.41 -0.26
CA ALA A 65 -13.30 -11.66 -0.08
C ALA A 65 -13.82 -12.43 1.15
N GLU A 66 -14.12 -11.72 2.24
CA GLU A 66 -14.72 -12.29 3.45
C GLU A 66 -16.12 -12.84 3.18
N ASP A 67 -16.97 -12.07 2.50
CA ASP A 67 -18.31 -12.51 2.07
C ASP A 67 -18.25 -13.78 1.21
N ALA A 68 -17.30 -13.83 0.26
CA ALA A 68 -17.11 -15.00 -0.60
C ALA A 68 -16.65 -16.23 0.19
N LEU A 69 -15.75 -16.06 1.16
CA LEU A 69 -15.29 -17.13 2.03
C LEU A 69 -16.43 -17.64 2.93
N VAL A 70 -17.20 -16.73 3.54
CA VAL A 70 -18.35 -17.08 4.39
C VAL A 70 -19.37 -17.86 3.58
N ALA A 71 -19.74 -17.38 2.39
CA ALA A 71 -20.68 -18.08 1.51
C ALA A 71 -20.17 -19.48 1.12
N ALA A 72 -18.87 -19.63 0.85
CA ALA A 72 -18.29 -20.94 0.54
C ALA A 72 -18.35 -21.88 1.76
N LEU A 73 -18.02 -21.40 2.96
CA LEU A 73 -18.07 -22.17 4.20
C LEU A 73 -19.50 -22.61 4.55
N GLU A 74 -20.51 -21.78 4.30
CA GLU A 74 -21.92 -22.13 4.51
C GLU A 74 -22.39 -23.26 3.60
N THR A 75 -21.80 -23.39 2.42
CA THR A 75 -22.15 -24.42 1.42
C THR A 75 -21.25 -25.66 1.46
N ALA A 76 -20.18 -25.64 2.26
CA ALA A 76 -19.26 -26.75 2.37
C ALA A 76 -19.95 -27.94 3.08
N VAL A 77 -20.11 -29.06 2.36
CA VAL A 77 -20.70 -30.31 2.89
C VAL A 77 -19.61 -31.36 3.00
N GLY A 78 -19.15 -31.67 4.22
CA GLY A 78 -18.13 -32.68 4.50
C GLY A 78 -17.27 -32.36 5.73
N GLU A 79 -16.40 -33.29 6.13
CA GLU A 79 -15.48 -33.10 7.26
C GLU A 79 -14.19 -32.33 6.89
N GLY A 80 -13.99 -31.97 5.62
CA GLY A 80 -12.79 -31.29 5.12
C GLY A 80 -13.08 -29.98 4.39
N LEU A 81 -12.18 -29.01 4.51
CA LEU A 81 -12.16 -27.83 3.65
C LEU A 81 -11.46 -28.21 2.36
N ASP A 82 -12.21 -28.26 1.26
CA ASP A 82 -11.64 -28.53 -0.06
C ASP A 82 -10.74 -27.37 -0.52
N ASP A 83 -9.81 -27.66 -1.43
CA ASP A 83 -8.85 -26.70 -2.00
C ASP A 83 -9.48 -25.33 -2.41
N PRO A 84 -10.71 -25.25 -2.97
CA PRO A 84 -11.34 -23.96 -3.31
C PRO A 84 -11.62 -23.05 -2.10
N VAL A 85 -11.95 -23.62 -0.94
CA VAL A 85 -12.18 -22.84 0.28
C VAL A 85 -10.86 -22.30 0.84
N MET A 86 -9.79 -23.10 0.72
CA MET A 86 -8.45 -22.68 1.09
C MET A 86 -7.93 -21.54 0.21
N ASP A 87 -8.25 -21.55 -1.09
CA ASP A 87 -7.92 -20.44 -2.00
C ASP A 87 -8.65 -19.14 -1.61
N LEU A 88 -9.91 -19.20 -1.20
CA LEU A 88 -10.67 -18.04 -0.70
C LEU A 88 -10.07 -17.50 0.61
N ALA A 89 -9.67 -18.39 1.52
CA ALA A 89 -8.98 -17.97 2.73
C ALA A 89 -7.65 -17.25 2.42
N GLN A 90 -6.91 -17.73 1.42
CA GLN A 90 -5.71 -17.05 0.96
C GLN A 90 -6.01 -15.68 0.33
N GLN A 91 -7.11 -15.54 -0.40
CA GLN A 91 -7.56 -14.25 -0.94
C GLN A 91 -7.87 -13.24 0.16
N VAL A 92 -8.55 -13.67 1.23
CA VAL A 92 -8.80 -12.82 2.41
C VAL A 92 -7.48 -12.36 3.03
N ASN A 93 -6.51 -13.26 3.23
CA ASN A 93 -5.20 -12.89 3.76
C ASN A 93 -4.51 -11.81 2.91
N THR A 94 -4.51 -11.99 1.58
CA THR A 94 -3.93 -11.00 0.67
C THR A 94 -4.67 -9.66 0.71
N ALA A 95 -6.00 -9.66 0.87
CA ALA A 95 -6.79 -8.44 1.00
C ALA A 95 -6.50 -7.70 2.31
N VAL A 96 -6.33 -8.43 3.43
CA VAL A 96 -5.91 -7.85 4.72
C VAL A 96 -4.53 -7.21 4.60
N GLU A 97 -3.54 -7.90 4.03
CA GLU A 97 -2.19 -7.36 3.83
C GLU A 97 -2.22 -6.06 3.00
N LEU A 98 -3.06 -6.03 1.96
CA LEU A 98 -3.23 -4.84 1.14
C LEU A 98 -3.83 -3.68 1.94
N ARG A 99 -4.92 -3.91 2.67
CA ARG A 99 -5.56 -2.89 3.53
C ARG A 99 -4.57 -2.33 4.54
N ASP A 100 -3.84 -3.20 5.22
CA ASP A 100 -2.89 -2.81 6.26
C ASP A 100 -1.71 -2.01 5.69
N ALA A 101 -1.21 -2.37 4.50
CA ALA A 101 -0.19 -1.59 3.80
C ALA A 101 -0.70 -0.17 3.42
N ARG A 102 -1.96 -0.04 3.00
CA ARG A 102 -2.57 1.28 2.72
C ARG A 102 -2.78 2.07 4.00
N ALA A 103 -3.28 1.44 5.06
CA ALA A 103 -3.49 2.07 6.37
C ALA A 103 -2.18 2.58 6.96
N ALA A 104 -1.10 1.79 6.89
CA ALA A 104 0.23 2.20 7.34
C ALA A 104 0.74 3.43 6.56
N THR A 105 0.48 3.49 5.25
CA THR A 105 0.86 4.64 4.43
C THR A 105 0.09 5.90 4.82
N VAL A 106 -1.22 5.79 5.08
CA VAL A 106 -2.04 6.91 5.54
C VAL A 106 -1.56 7.41 6.91
N ARG A 107 -1.29 6.50 7.87
CA ARG A 107 -0.73 6.84 9.19
C ARG A 107 0.59 7.60 9.06
N PHE A 108 1.50 7.11 8.24
CA PHE A 108 2.77 7.78 7.97
C PHE A 108 2.59 9.20 7.43
N LEU A 109 1.65 9.41 6.50
CA LEU A 109 1.37 10.73 5.95
C LEU A 109 0.70 11.68 6.95
N LEU A 110 -0.09 11.17 7.89
CA LEU A 110 -0.68 11.94 8.98
C LEU A 110 0.38 12.40 10.00
N GLU A 111 1.41 11.59 10.24
CA GLU A 111 2.51 11.91 11.15
C GLU A 111 3.57 12.82 10.50
N ALA A 112 3.63 12.87 9.16
CA ALA A 112 4.59 13.69 8.44
C ALA A 112 4.38 15.21 8.73
N PRO A 113 5.47 15.97 9.01
CA PRO A 113 5.37 17.42 9.16
C PRO A 113 4.87 18.08 7.87
N VAL A 114 4.01 19.09 8.00
CA VAL A 114 3.34 19.77 6.88
C VAL A 114 4.33 20.37 5.86
N GLU A 115 5.57 20.65 6.28
CA GLU A 115 6.64 21.13 5.38
C GLU A 115 7.33 20.04 4.56
N GLN A 116 7.29 18.76 4.97
CA GLN A 116 8.02 17.66 4.33
C GLN A 116 7.29 17.05 3.13
N THR A 117 6.01 17.36 2.95
CA THR A 117 5.21 16.92 1.79
C THR A 117 5.50 17.70 0.52
N ARG A 118 6.40 18.70 0.55
CA ARG A 118 7.11 19.13 -0.67
C ARG A 118 7.92 17.93 -1.12
N SER A 119 7.36 17.14 -2.03
CA SER A 119 8.01 16.02 -2.70
C SER A 119 9.28 16.52 -3.37
N ARG A 120 10.38 16.56 -2.61
CA ARG A 120 11.70 16.74 -3.18
C ARG A 120 12.03 15.38 -3.79
N PRO A 121 12.18 15.27 -5.13
CA PRO A 121 12.63 14.02 -5.72
C PRO A 121 14.00 13.73 -5.12
N ARG A 122 14.06 12.78 -4.20
CA ARG A 122 15.33 12.28 -3.67
C ARG A 122 15.92 11.45 -4.80
N PRO A 123 17.10 11.80 -5.35
CA PRO A 123 17.76 10.94 -6.31
C PRO A 123 18.08 9.64 -5.57
N VAL A 124 17.32 8.59 -5.84
CA VAL A 124 17.70 7.23 -5.45
C VAL A 124 18.93 6.89 -6.27
N PRO A 125 20.07 6.53 -5.66
CA PRO A 125 21.19 6.00 -6.41
C PRO A 125 20.68 4.73 -7.10
N ARG A 126 20.67 4.73 -8.44
CA ARG A 126 20.47 3.48 -9.18
C ARG A 126 21.62 2.57 -8.79
N VAL A 127 21.33 1.52 -8.04
CA VAL A 127 22.25 0.39 -7.89
C VAL A 127 22.26 -0.31 -9.24
N SER A 128 23.15 0.12 -10.14
CA SER A 128 23.48 -0.64 -11.34
C SER A 128 24.27 -1.86 -10.89
N THR A 129 23.61 -3.01 -10.80
CA THR A 129 24.29 -4.31 -10.75
C THR A 129 24.83 -4.62 -12.14
N THR A 130 25.88 -3.93 -12.56
CA THR A 130 26.70 -4.41 -13.68
C THR A 130 27.56 -5.55 -13.14
N LEU A 131 27.30 -6.77 -13.61
CA LEU A 131 28.26 -7.87 -13.51
C LEU A 131 29.61 -7.38 -14.04
N PRO A 132 30.75 -7.70 -13.40
CA PRO A 132 32.05 -7.35 -13.95
C PRO A 132 32.20 -8.04 -15.31
N ALA A 133 32.24 -7.25 -16.38
CA ALA A 133 32.56 -7.74 -17.70
C ALA A 133 33.98 -8.34 -17.64
N ALA A 134 34.10 -9.63 -17.97
CA ALA A 134 35.38 -10.29 -18.08
C ALA A 134 36.28 -9.49 -19.04
N ALA A 135 37.47 -9.12 -18.57
CA ALA A 135 38.43 -8.38 -19.38
C ALA A 135 38.78 -9.23 -20.63
N PRO A 136 38.77 -8.66 -21.85
CA PRO A 136 39.20 -9.39 -23.02
C PRO A 136 40.69 -9.71 -22.93
N ALA A 137 41.03 -10.99 -23.03
CA ALA A 137 42.40 -11.47 -23.07
C ALA A 137 43.12 -10.84 -24.28
N GLN A 138 44.17 -10.04 -24.03
CA GLN A 138 45.00 -9.51 -25.10
C GLN A 138 45.94 -10.61 -25.60
N PRO A 139 46.04 -10.84 -26.92
CA PRO A 139 47.01 -11.79 -27.47
C PRO A 139 48.43 -11.25 -27.32
N ALA A 140 49.33 -12.07 -26.78
CA ALA A 140 50.75 -11.76 -26.63
C ALA A 140 51.42 -11.55 -28.00
N ARG A 141 52.03 -10.38 -28.23
CA ARG A 141 52.87 -10.13 -29.41
C ARG A 141 54.23 -10.79 -29.21
N ILE A 142 54.48 -11.87 -29.93
CA ILE A 142 55.81 -12.48 -30.04
C ILE A 142 56.65 -11.59 -30.97
N ARG A 143 57.66 -10.91 -30.40
CA ARG A 143 58.62 -10.08 -31.15
C ARG A 143 59.76 -10.98 -31.62
N GLY A 144 59.56 -11.66 -32.75
CA GLY A 144 60.62 -12.41 -33.43
C GLY A 144 61.50 -11.47 -34.26
N ALA A 145 62.77 -11.38 -33.88
CA ALA A 145 63.78 -10.51 -34.47
C ALA A 145 64.24 -11.00 -35.85
N LEU A 146 64.43 -10.04 -36.75
CA LEU A 146 65.25 -10.18 -37.96
C LEU A 146 66.74 -10.16 -37.57
N ARG A 147 67.48 -11.17 -38.03
CA ARG A 147 68.88 -11.06 -38.44
C ARG A 147 69.09 -11.94 -39.65
#